data_AF-A0AA43ULM5-F1
#
_entry.id   AF-A0AA43ULM5-F1
#
_cell.length_a   1.000
_cell.length_b   1.000
_cell.length_c   1.000
_cell.angle_alpha   90.00
_cell.angle_beta   90.00
_cell.angle_gamma   90.00
#
_symmetry.space_group_name_H-M   'P 1'
#
loop_
_entity.id
_entity.type
_entity.pdbx_description
1 polymer ?
#
loop_
_entity_poly.entity_id
_entity_poly.type
_entity_poly.pdbx_seq_one_letter_code
_entity_poly.pdbx_strand_id
1 'polypeptide(L)'
;MDRAERSRSLIRESLLGLLQDHRMEDITVSMVCGGAGVSRSTFYSHYRSLDAVLDGLIDDALTDSEPRHGLCRLDSERYECPYGICDRLIARPEYAAVLLDESLAPRVIARISERSEAAYVRSMTSKCNISPKDASSIFLFQLSGCLAVNRRVLAEGGDWERSRDLLGRLILGGLRNVSGHSGPECPPRPRHLLIRTRRDRCMDIGRLQPLIIIAAALIGLGLGAWTPLGDAPAWTVEAFLMALLFVLFLSVDLSRFREALGNRRFTVAALSLNFVLTPIIAWLLGLGFFGSEPDIRIGLLMLLVTPCTDWYLVFTRIGGGNVELGMSILPLNLVLQCLLLPVYLTIFCGEAVSVDFVSLLTDMAIVLLVPFFLSLVTKYAMRNRPSFSDSISRNGDNLQLLFLCLAVVVMFASEGESVFDNPGLLLELFVPLLIFFGLLFIVSGRVGKALRFPPEDTVSLTFTSMARNSPLALAIAVAAFPDQPLISLALVIGPLIELPVLSAAAWATSRLIRSRGCPS
;
A
#
# COMPACT_ATOMS: atom_id res chain seq x y z
N MET A 1 -21.62 -24.57 -33.36
CA MET A 1 -20.64 -24.05 -32.40
C MET A 1 -19.26 -24.29 -32.96
N ASP A 2 -18.51 -23.21 -33.18
CA ASP A 2 -17.12 -23.28 -33.66
C ASP A 2 -16.24 -23.99 -32.62
N ARG A 3 -15.15 -24.65 -33.04
CA ARG A 3 -14.24 -25.39 -32.13
C ARG A 3 -13.64 -24.46 -31.07
N ALA A 4 -13.33 -23.22 -31.44
CA ALA A 4 -12.84 -22.19 -30.53
C ALA A 4 -13.91 -21.75 -29.51
N GLU A 5 -15.16 -21.64 -29.95
CA GLU A 5 -16.30 -21.27 -29.11
C GLU A 5 -16.62 -22.36 -28.07
N ARG A 6 -16.54 -23.63 -28.48
CA ARG A 6 -16.65 -24.78 -27.58
C ARG A 6 -15.57 -24.80 -26.51
N SER A 7 -14.31 -24.57 -26.88
CA SER A 7 -13.21 -24.50 -25.90
C SER A 7 -13.38 -23.33 -24.92
N ARG A 8 -13.89 -22.17 -25.38
CA ARG A 8 -14.19 -21.03 -24.50
C ARG A 8 -15.31 -21.33 -23.50
N SER A 9 -16.40 -22.00 -23.93
CA SER A 9 -17.52 -22.39 -23.05
C SER A 9 -17.04 -23.34 -21.96
N LEU A 10 -16.29 -24.39 -22.32
CA LEU A 10 -15.78 -25.38 -21.37
C LEU A 10 -14.86 -24.76 -20.32
N ILE A 11 -14.00 -23.81 -20.71
CA ILE A 11 -13.13 -23.08 -19.78
C ILE A 11 -13.95 -22.24 -18.79
N ARG A 12 -14.98 -21.54 -19.29
CA ARG A 12 -15.88 -20.71 -18.48
C ARG A 12 -16.69 -21.54 -17.49
N GLU A 13 -17.31 -22.63 -17.96
CA GLU A 13 -18.06 -23.58 -17.13
C GLU A 13 -17.16 -24.20 -16.05
N SER A 14 -15.93 -24.58 -16.41
CA SER A 14 -14.98 -25.11 -15.43
C SER A 14 -14.59 -24.08 -14.36
N LEU A 15 -14.41 -22.81 -14.72
CA LEU A 15 -14.13 -21.77 -13.74
C LEU A 15 -15.35 -21.48 -12.85
N LEU A 16 -16.55 -21.40 -13.43
CA LEU A 16 -17.80 -21.24 -12.66
C LEU A 16 -18.00 -22.37 -11.65
N GLY A 17 -17.76 -23.62 -12.05
CA GLY A 17 -17.85 -24.77 -11.15
C GLY A 17 -16.84 -24.70 -10.01
N LEU A 18 -15.59 -24.32 -10.30
CA LEU A 18 -14.56 -24.19 -9.26
C LEU A 18 -14.86 -23.06 -8.27
N LEU A 19 -15.51 -21.98 -8.71
CA LEU A 19 -15.90 -20.86 -7.84
C LEU A 19 -17.00 -21.21 -6.84
N GLN A 20 -17.69 -22.35 -6.99
CA GLN A 20 -18.68 -22.81 -6.01
C GLN A 20 -18.01 -23.34 -4.73
N ASP A 21 -16.83 -23.97 -4.87
CA ASP A 21 -16.16 -24.69 -3.78
C ASP A 21 -14.80 -24.08 -3.39
N HIS A 22 -14.26 -23.17 -4.21
CA HIS A 22 -12.95 -22.56 -4.02
C HIS A 22 -13.02 -21.03 -4.13
N ARG A 23 -12.20 -20.36 -3.32
CA ARG A 23 -11.97 -18.92 -3.46
C ARG A 23 -11.16 -18.67 -4.73
N MET A 24 -11.40 -17.54 -5.40
CA MET A 24 -10.72 -17.17 -6.66
C MET A 24 -9.18 -17.21 -6.53
N GLU A 25 -8.64 -16.85 -5.36
CA GLU A 25 -7.19 -16.85 -5.05
C GLU A 25 -6.56 -18.26 -5.09
N ASP A 26 -7.35 -19.30 -4.83
CA ASP A 26 -6.90 -20.69 -4.77
C ASP A 26 -7.01 -21.40 -6.14
N ILE A 27 -7.71 -20.80 -7.09
CA ILE A 27 -7.97 -21.38 -8.41
C ILE A 27 -6.76 -21.15 -9.31
N THR A 28 -6.24 -22.22 -9.91
CA THR A 28 -5.12 -22.16 -10.87
C THR A 28 -5.58 -22.46 -12.30
N VAL A 29 -4.82 -21.98 -13.29
CA VAL A 29 -5.04 -22.31 -14.71
C VAL A 29 -5.04 -23.83 -14.92
N SER A 30 -4.26 -24.57 -14.14
CA SER A 30 -4.20 -26.03 -14.20
C SER A 30 -5.52 -26.69 -13.79
N MET A 31 -6.15 -26.19 -12.73
CA MET A 31 -7.42 -26.71 -12.23
C MET A 31 -8.53 -26.45 -13.26
N VAL A 32 -8.58 -25.23 -13.81
CA VAL A 32 -9.55 -24.88 -14.86
C VAL A 32 -9.33 -25.70 -16.13
N CYS A 33 -8.08 -25.90 -16.55
CA CYS A 33 -7.77 -26.74 -17.71
C CYS A 33 -8.17 -28.21 -17.47
N GLY A 34 -7.93 -28.72 -16.26
CA GLY A 34 -8.31 -30.08 -15.85
C GLY A 34 -9.82 -30.29 -15.85
N GLY A 35 -10.59 -29.35 -15.30
CA GLY A 35 -12.05 -29.40 -15.30
C GLY A 35 -12.67 -29.19 -16.69
N ALA A 36 -12.06 -28.36 -17.53
CA ALA A 36 -12.52 -28.10 -18.90
C ALA A 36 -12.10 -29.18 -19.91
N GLY A 37 -11.21 -30.11 -19.55
CA GLY A 37 -10.67 -31.12 -20.48
C GLY A 37 -9.84 -30.52 -21.61
N VAL A 38 -9.18 -29.39 -21.37
CA VAL A 38 -8.37 -28.66 -22.37
C VAL A 38 -6.91 -28.54 -21.93
N SER A 39 -6.00 -28.42 -22.89
CA SER A 39 -4.59 -28.17 -22.57
C SER A 39 -4.35 -26.71 -22.15
N ARG A 40 -3.28 -26.45 -21.39
CA ARG A 40 -2.88 -25.08 -21.03
C ARG A 40 -2.60 -24.22 -22.26
N SER A 41 -2.07 -24.78 -23.36
CA SER A 41 -1.86 -24.03 -24.60
C SER A 41 -3.18 -23.62 -25.26
N THR A 42 -4.20 -24.47 -25.20
CA THR A 42 -5.57 -24.15 -25.64
C THR A 42 -6.23 -23.10 -24.73
N PHE A 43 -5.93 -23.10 -23.44
CA PHE A 43 -6.38 -22.01 -22.56
C PHE A 43 -5.76 -20.66 -22.98
N TYR A 44 -4.44 -20.62 -23.15
CA TYR A 44 -3.73 -19.38 -23.48
C TYR A 44 -3.96 -18.87 -24.91
N SER A 45 -4.49 -19.69 -25.82
CA SER A 45 -4.95 -19.21 -27.13
C SER A 45 -6.26 -18.43 -27.06
N HIS A 46 -7.01 -18.53 -25.96
CA HIS A 46 -8.29 -17.86 -25.75
C HIS A 46 -8.25 -16.78 -24.67
N TYR A 47 -7.52 -17.02 -23.57
CA TYR A 47 -7.48 -16.13 -22.42
C TYR A 47 -6.04 -15.91 -21.94
N ARG A 48 -5.69 -14.67 -21.62
CA ARG A 48 -4.34 -14.31 -21.14
C ARG A 48 -4.09 -14.70 -19.68
N SER A 49 -5.16 -14.85 -18.90
CA SER A 49 -5.13 -15.15 -17.46
C SER A 49 -6.51 -15.64 -17.00
N LEU A 50 -6.59 -16.15 -15.77
CA LEU A 50 -7.87 -16.48 -15.10
C LEU A 50 -8.75 -15.25 -14.93
N ASP A 51 -8.14 -14.11 -14.61
CA ASP A 51 -8.78 -12.80 -14.55
C ASP A 51 -9.57 -12.47 -15.82
N ALA A 52 -8.99 -12.75 -16.99
CA ALA A 52 -9.68 -12.51 -18.27
C ALA A 52 -10.86 -13.46 -18.51
N VAL A 53 -10.81 -14.68 -17.95
CA VAL A 53 -11.94 -15.60 -17.97
C VAL A 53 -13.03 -15.09 -17.03
N LEU A 54 -12.66 -14.65 -15.82
CA LEU A 54 -13.57 -14.10 -14.81
C LEU A 54 -14.26 -12.83 -15.30
N ASP A 55 -13.52 -11.90 -15.90
CA ASP A 55 -14.11 -10.69 -16.50
C ASP A 55 -15.09 -11.08 -17.61
N GLY A 56 -14.76 -12.09 -18.42
CA GLY A 56 -15.67 -12.65 -19.42
C GLY A 56 -16.92 -13.28 -18.81
N LEU A 57 -16.82 -13.94 -17.66
CA LEU A 57 -17.97 -14.50 -16.93
C LEU A 57 -18.86 -13.39 -16.35
N ILE A 58 -18.26 -12.35 -15.78
CA ILE A 58 -18.98 -11.17 -15.31
C ILE A 58 -19.68 -10.50 -16.50
N ASP A 59 -18.99 -10.33 -17.62
CA ASP A 59 -19.58 -9.78 -18.82
C ASP A 59 -20.73 -10.65 -19.32
N ASP A 60 -20.58 -11.97 -19.42
CA ASP A 60 -21.64 -12.91 -19.82
C ASP A 60 -22.85 -12.81 -18.88
N ALA A 61 -22.62 -12.70 -17.56
CA ALA A 61 -23.68 -12.49 -16.58
C ALA A 61 -24.44 -11.18 -16.82
N LEU A 62 -23.82 -10.21 -17.50
CA LEU A 62 -24.37 -8.91 -17.85
C LEU A 62 -24.84 -8.82 -19.32
N THR A 63 -24.51 -9.78 -20.20
CA THR A 63 -24.75 -9.74 -21.65
C THR A 63 -26.11 -10.36 -21.95
N ASP A 64 -27.04 -9.54 -22.48
CA ASP A 64 -28.49 -9.76 -22.76
C ASP A 64 -29.39 -8.78 -21.98
N SER A 65 -28.81 -8.02 -21.05
CA SER A 65 -29.43 -6.81 -20.55
C SER A 65 -28.98 -5.66 -21.46
N GLU A 66 -29.76 -5.31 -22.48
CA GLU A 66 -29.70 -3.90 -22.88
C GLU A 66 -29.91 -3.10 -21.59
N PRO A 67 -29.09 -2.09 -21.27
CA PRO A 67 -29.44 -1.16 -20.20
C PRO A 67 -30.88 -0.77 -20.48
N ARG A 68 -31.83 -1.09 -19.60
CA ARG A 68 -33.22 -0.66 -19.81
C ARG A 68 -33.14 0.86 -19.69
N HIS A 69 -33.04 1.52 -20.85
CA HIS A 69 -32.70 2.93 -20.94
C HIS A 69 -33.87 3.74 -20.42
N GLY A 70 -33.81 4.05 -19.14
CA GLY A 70 -34.83 4.77 -18.43
C GLY A 70 -34.77 4.32 -16.99
N LEU A 71 -34.70 5.30 -16.09
CA LEU A 71 -35.17 5.23 -14.70
C LEU A 71 -35.91 3.93 -14.38
N CYS A 72 -35.64 3.32 -13.21
CA CYS A 72 -36.62 2.44 -12.56
C CYS A 72 -38.02 2.95 -12.92
N ARG A 73 -38.79 2.20 -13.71
CA ARG A 73 -40.03 2.71 -14.28
C ARG A 73 -40.86 3.21 -13.11
N LEU A 74 -41.05 4.52 -13.05
CA LEU A 74 -41.80 5.19 -11.98
C LEU A 74 -43.30 4.82 -12.04
N ASP A 75 -43.69 4.05 -13.05
CA ASP A 75 -45.06 3.76 -13.46
C ASP A 75 -45.45 2.28 -13.20
N SER A 76 -44.50 1.42 -12.78
CA SER A 76 -44.79 0.00 -12.48
C SER A 76 -44.84 -0.28 -10.98
N GLU A 77 -45.81 -1.08 -10.54
CA GLU A 77 -45.95 -1.54 -9.14
C GLU A 77 -44.78 -2.42 -8.66
N ARG A 78 -43.90 -2.87 -9.57
CA ARG A 78 -42.70 -3.67 -9.26
C ARG A 78 -41.42 -2.90 -9.60
N TYR A 79 -40.43 -3.01 -8.71
CA TYR A 79 -39.10 -2.47 -8.96
C TYR A 79 -38.30 -3.40 -9.86
N GLU A 80 -37.92 -2.89 -11.02
CA GLU A 80 -36.95 -3.55 -11.89
C GLU A 80 -35.56 -2.97 -11.61
N CYS A 81 -34.58 -3.85 -11.38
CA CYS A 81 -33.21 -3.43 -11.16
C CYS A 81 -32.67 -2.80 -12.45
N PRO A 82 -32.21 -1.52 -12.44
CA PRO A 82 -31.71 -0.84 -13.64
C PRO A 82 -30.55 -1.56 -14.33
N TYR A 83 -29.82 -2.34 -13.54
CA TYR A 83 -28.60 -3.05 -13.93
C TYR A 83 -28.87 -4.52 -14.31
N GLY A 84 -30.10 -5.01 -14.11
CA GLY A 84 -30.50 -6.39 -14.42
C GLY A 84 -29.87 -7.47 -13.54
N ILE A 85 -28.97 -7.14 -12.62
CA ILE A 85 -28.23 -8.08 -11.76
C ILE A 85 -29.18 -8.93 -10.92
N CYS A 86 -30.17 -8.26 -10.34
CA CYS A 86 -31.17 -8.85 -9.44
C CYS A 86 -31.95 -9.98 -10.13
N ASP A 87 -32.51 -9.69 -11.29
CA ASP A 87 -33.36 -10.63 -12.02
C ASP A 87 -32.52 -11.76 -12.65
N ARG A 88 -31.23 -11.50 -12.91
CA ARG A 88 -30.28 -12.49 -13.45
C ARG A 88 -29.82 -13.51 -12.41
N LEU A 89 -29.63 -13.11 -11.15
CA LEU A 89 -29.34 -14.05 -10.07
C LEU A 89 -30.42 -15.13 -9.94
N ILE A 90 -31.68 -14.78 -10.23
CA ILE A 90 -32.79 -15.73 -10.26
C ILE A 90 -32.81 -16.53 -11.56
N ALA A 91 -32.67 -15.87 -12.70
CA ALA A 91 -32.76 -16.52 -14.01
C ALA A 91 -31.58 -17.45 -14.31
N ARG A 92 -30.41 -17.18 -13.72
CA ARG A 92 -29.14 -17.89 -13.94
C ARG A 92 -28.36 -18.00 -12.61
N PRO A 93 -28.80 -18.88 -11.70
CA PRO A 93 -28.18 -19.05 -10.39
C PRO A 93 -26.71 -19.50 -10.47
N GLU A 94 -26.26 -20.05 -11.61
CA GLU A 94 -24.88 -20.45 -11.83
C GLU A 94 -23.88 -19.30 -11.68
N TYR A 95 -24.27 -18.04 -11.92
CA TYR A 95 -23.42 -16.87 -11.73
C TYR A 95 -23.43 -16.33 -10.30
N ALA A 96 -24.21 -16.92 -9.39
CA ALA A 96 -24.27 -16.48 -8.00
C ALA A 96 -22.89 -16.55 -7.32
N ALA A 97 -22.11 -17.58 -7.61
CA ALA A 97 -20.74 -17.74 -7.11
C ALA A 97 -19.81 -16.57 -7.51
N VAL A 98 -20.07 -15.89 -8.62
CA VAL A 98 -19.30 -14.73 -9.06
C VAL A 98 -19.87 -13.42 -8.51
N LEU A 99 -21.19 -13.25 -8.61
CA LEU A 99 -21.86 -11.99 -8.29
C LEU A 99 -22.02 -11.76 -6.78
N LEU A 100 -22.15 -12.83 -6.00
CA LEU A 100 -22.37 -12.76 -4.56
C LEU A 100 -21.08 -12.85 -3.74
N ASP A 101 -19.96 -13.22 -4.35
CA ASP A 101 -18.67 -13.30 -3.66
C ASP A 101 -18.20 -11.91 -3.20
N GLU A 102 -17.92 -11.80 -1.89
CA GLU A 102 -17.49 -10.56 -1.24
C GLU A 102 -16.13 -10.08 -1.74
N SER A 103 -15.20 -11.00 -2.00
CA SER A 103 -13.87 -10.69 -2.54
C SER A 103 -13.93 -10.15 -3.98
N LEU A 104 -14.95 -10.55 -4.75
CA LEU A 104 -15.14 -10.12 -6.14
C LEU A 104 -15.99 -8.84 -6.28
N ALA A 105 -16.55 -8.30 -5.20
CA ALA A 105 -17.42 -7.10 -5.23
C ALA A 105 -16.80 -5.90 -5.95
N PRO A 106 -15.56 -5.48 -5.62
CA PRO A 106 -14.96 -4.30 -6.22
C PRO A 106 -14.86 -4.43 -7.74
N ARG A 107 -14.54 -5.65 -8.20
CA ARG A 107 -14.40 -5.98 -9.61
C ARG A 107 -15.74 -5.99 -10.33
N VAL A 108 -16.77 -6.61 -9.76
CA VAL A 108 -18.14 -6.60 -10.29
C VAL A 108 -18.67 -5.17 -10.40
N ILE A 109 -18.50 -4.35 -9.36
CA ILE A 109 -18.90 -2.94 -9.36
C ILE A 109 -18.18 -2.16 -10.45
N ALA A 110 -16.87 -2.33 -10.59
CA ALA A 110 -16.08 -1.65 -11.63
C ALA A 110 -16.59 -1.99 -13.04
N ARG A 111 -16.79 -3.27 -13.36
CA ARG A 111 -17.29 -3.71 -14.67
C ARG A 111 -18.68 -3.17 -15.00
N ILE A 112 -19.58 -3.15 -14.02
CA ILE A 112 -20.94 -2.62 -14.21
C ILE A 112 -20.91 -1.09 -14.42
N SER A 113 -20.02 -0.40 -13.70
CA SER A 113 -19.82 1.05 -13.82
C SER A 113 -19.31 1.41 -15.22
N GLU A 114 -18.29 0.71 -15.72
CA GLU A 114 -17.75 0.90 -17.08
C GLU A 114 -18.83 0.81 -18.17
N ARG A 115 -19.82 -0.07 -18.00
CA ARG A 115 -20.88 -0.28 -18.99
C ARG A 115 -22.08 0.66 -18.82
N SER A 116 -22.45 1.00 -17.59
CA SER A 116 -23.78 1.56 -17.30
C SER A 116 -23.75 2.99 -16.75
N GLU A 117 -22.63 3.42 -16.15
CA GLU A 117 -22.57 4.71 -15.45
C GLU A 117 -22.80 5.89 -16.40
N ALA A 118 -22.13 5.91 -17.55
CA ALA A 118 -22.25 7.03 -18.50
C ALA A 118 -23.68 7.19 -19.03
N ALA A 119 -24.38 6.09 -19.30
CA ALA A 119 -25.77 6.11 -19.75
C ALA A 119 -26.72 6.57 -18.63
N TYR A 120 -26.49 6.07 -17.41
CA TYR A 120 -27.24 6.46 -16.23
C TYR A 120 -27.09 7.95 -15.93
N VAL A 121 -25.85 8.45 -15.88
CA VAL A 121 -25.54 9.86 -15.63
C VAL A 121 -26.22 10.75 -16.67
N ARG A 122 -26.09 10.43 -17.96
CA ARG A 122 -26.79 11.17 -19.03
C ARG A 122 -28.30 11.23 -18.80
N SER A 123 -28.94 10.09 -18.50
CA SER A 123 -30.39 10.04 -18.25
C SER A 123 -30.81 10.80 -16.99
N MET A 124 -29.98 10.79 -15.95
CA MET A 124 -30.28 11.47 -14.69
C MET A 124 -30.12 12.98 -14.82
N THR A 125 -29.07 13.43 -15.50
CA THR A 125 -28.85 14.87 -15.76
C THR A 125 -29.88 15.47 -16.72
N SER A 126 -30.49 14.67 -17.60
CA SER A 126 -31.53 15.16 -18.52
C SER A 126 -32.92 15.20 -17.90
N LYS A 127 -33.21 14.34 -16.92
CA LYS A 127 -34.52 14.21 -16.27
C LYS A 127 -34.60 14.87 -14.89
N CYS A 128 -33.46 15.08 -14.24
CA CYS A 128 -33.35 15.68 -12.92
C CYS A 128 -32.38 16.87 -13.00
N ASN A 129 -32.67 17.96 -12.27
CA ASN A 129 -31.82 19.14 -12.23
C ASN A 129 -30.63 18.94 -11.26
N ILE A 130 -29.77 17.96 -11.56
CA ILE A 130 -28.61 17.57 -10.72
C ILE A 130 -27.32 17.52 -11.54
N SER A 131 -26.18 17.70 -10.87
CA SER A 131 -24.89 17.67 -11.56
C SER A 131 -24.49 16.24 -12.00
N PRO A 132 -23.66 16.08 -13.05
CA PRO A 132 -23.14 14.77 -13.44
C PRO A 132 -22.43 14.02 -12.31
N LYS A 133 -21.76 14.76 -11.42
CA LYS A 133 -21.06 14.21 -10.26
C LYS A 133 -22.03 13.67 -9.20
N ASP A 134 -23.13 14.38 -8.97
CA ASP A 134 -24.18 13.93 -8.05
C ASP A 134 -24.90 12.71 -8.63
N ALA A 135 -25.16 12.70 -9.95
CA ALA A 135 -25.73 11.55 -10.64
C ALA A 135 -24.83 10.31 -10.57
N SER A 136 -23.51 10.46 -10.72
CA SER A 136 -22.52 9.39 -10.53
C SER A 136 -22.49 8.89 -9.08
N SER A 137 -22.60 9.80 -8.10
CA SER A 137 -22.67 9.42 -6.68
C SER A 137 -23.93 8.62 -6.35
N ILE A 138 -25.08 9.00 -6.93
CA ILE A 138 -26.34 8.26 -6.79
C ILE A 138 -26.23 6.89 -7.48
N PHE A 139 -25.61 6.81 -8.65
CA PHE A 139 -25.34 5.56 -9.35
C PHE A 139 -24.54 4.59 -8.47
N LEU A 140 -23.41 5.04 -7.93
CA LEU A 140 -22.54 4.21 -7.11
C LEU A 140 -23.22 3.76 -5.81
N PHE A 141 -24.02 4.64 -5.19
CA PHE A 141 -24.81 4.32 -4.01
C PHE A 141 -25.85 3.23 -4.32
N GLN A 142 -26.61 3.37 -5.42
CA GLN A 142 -27.62 2.40 -5.83
C GLN A 142 -26.98 1.05 -6.16
N LEU A 143 -25.92 1.04 -6.96
CA LEU A 143 -25.21 -0.18 -7.34
C LEU A 143 -24.63 -0.92 -6.13
N SER A 144 -23.86 -0.21 -5.30
CA SER A 144 -23.22 -0.79 -4.11
C SER A 144 -24.25 -1.26 -3.09
N GLY A 145 -25.28 -0.45 -2.84
CA GLY A 145 -26.33 -0.76 -1.87
C GLY A 145 -27.18 -1.96 -2.29
N CYS A 146 -27.63 -2.01 -3.55
CA CYS A 146 -28.39 -3.15 -4.06
C CYS A 146 -27.55 -4.44 -4.05
N LEU A 147 -26.27 -4.38 -4.46
CA LEU A 147 -25.41 -5.55 -4.46
C LEU A 147 -25.17 -6.09 -3.04
N ALA A 148 -24.92 -5.21 -2.08
CA ALA A 148 -24.70 -5.59 -0.68
C ALA A 148 -25.94 -6.25 -0.05
N VAL A 149 -27.14 -5.69 -0.27
CA VAL A 149 -28.38 -6.28 0.29
C VAL A 149 -28.71 -7.60 -0.39
N ASN A 150 -28.56 -7.72 -1.70
CA ASN A 150 -28.79 -8.97 -2.42
C ASN A 150 -27.93 -10.11 -1.87
N ARG A 151 -26.65 -9.84 -1.63
CA ARG A 151 -25.72 -10.81 -1.04
C ARG A 151 -26.19 -11.31 0.32
N ARG A 152 -26.55 -10.38 1.18
CA ARG A 152 -27.01 -10.71 2.53
C ARG A 152 -28.31 -11.52 2.52
N VAL A 153 -29.31 -11.06 1.77
CA VAL A 153 -30.64 -11.70 1.76
C VAL A 153 -30.59 -13.09 1.12
N LEU A 154 -29.79 -13.26 0.06
CA LEU A 154 -29.61 -14.58 -0.58
C LEU A 154 -28.78 -15.53 0.29
N ALA A 155 -27.77 -15.03 1.02
CA ALA A 155 -26.99 -15.84 1.96
C ALA A 155 -27.81 -16.29 3.19
N GLU A 156 -28.72 -15.44 3.69
CA GLU A 156 -29.59 -15.72 4.84
C GLU A 156 -30.85 -16.52 4.46
N GLY A 157 -31.06 -16.84 3.18
CA GLY A 157 -32.27 -17.55 2.69
C GLY A 157 -33.56 -16.75 2.87
N GLY A 158 -33.46 -15.42 2.95
CA GLY A 158 -34.58 -14.52 3.20
C GLY A 158 -35.45 -14.25 1.96
N ASP A 159 -36.60 -13.61 2.19
CA ASP A 159 -37.50 -13.16 1.13
C ASP A 159 -36.87 -12.02 0.31
N TRP A 160 -36.18 -12.43 -0.75
CA TRP A 160 -35.46 -11.54 -1.65
C TRP A 160 -36.38 -10.60 -2.43
N GLU A 161 -37.55 -11.09 -2.88
CA GLU A 161 -38.50 -10.28 -3.65
C GLU A 161 -39.03 -9.12 -2.80
N ARG A 162 -39.36 -9.40 -1.54
CA ARG A 162 -39.76 -8.37 -0.58
C ARG A 162 -38.67 -7.33 -0.34
N SER A 163 -37.41 -7.76 -0.22
CA SER A 163 -36.27 -6.87 0.00
C SER A 163 -35.97 -5.99 -1.21
N ARG A 164 -36.03 -6.58 -2.42
CA ARG A 164 -35.92 -5.86 -3.70
C ARG A 164 -37.01 -4.80 -3.81
N ASP A 165 -38.26 -5.16 -3.56
CA ASP A 165 -39.41 -4.25 -3.74
C ASP A 165 -39.39 -3.12 -2.71
N LEU A 166 -38.96 -3.39 -1.47
CA LEU A 166 -38.75 -2.37 -0.44
C LEU A 166 -37.66 -1.37 -0.84
N LEU A 167 -36.48 -1.85 -1.22
CA LEU A 167 -35.38 -1.01 -1.68
C LEU A 167 -35.76 -0.23 -2.92
N GLY A 168 -36.52 -0.86 -3.80
CA GLY A 168 -37.02 -0.23 -4.99
C GLY A 168 -37.94 0.94 -4.73
N ARG A 169 -38.89 0.79 -3.80
CA ARG A 169 -39.74 1.90 -3.34
C ARG A 169 -38.93 3.01 -2.68
N LEU A 170 -37.91 2.67 -1.89
CA LEU A 170 -37.01 3.65 -1.28
C LEU A 170 -36.25 4.45 -2.35
N ILE A 171 -35.66 3.77 -3.33
CA ILE A 171 -34.90 4.37 -4.43
C ILE A 171 -35.81 5.24 -5.29
N LEU A 172 -36.97 4.72 -5.71
CA LEU A 172 -37.97 5.45 -6.50
C LEU A 172 -38.50 6.68 -5.77
N GLY A 173 -38.83 6.54 -4.48
CA GLY A 173 -39.30 7.66 -3.65
C GLY A 173 -38.22 8.75 -3.47
N GLY A 174 -36.97 8.34 -3.25
CA GLY A 174 -35.84 9.27 -3.21
C GLY A 174 -35.63 10.00 -4.54
N LEU A 175 -35.66 9.26 -5.66
CA LEU A 175 -35.50 9.83 -7.00
C LEU A 175 -36.64 10.80 -7.36
N ARG A 176 -37.90 10.52 -6.96
CA ARG A 176 -39.06 11.44 -7.16
C ARG A 176 -38.87 12.79 -6.46
N ASN A 177 -38.30 12.78 -5.26
CA ASN A 177 -37.99 14.02 -4.53
C ASN A 177 -36.84 14.80 -5.17
N VAL A 178 -35.86 14.09 -5.75
CA VAL A 178 -34.74 14.71 -6.47
C VAL A 178 -35.18 15.26 -7.84
N SER A 179 -36.22 14.69 -8.46
CA SER A 179 -36.73 15.08 -9.79
C SER A 179 -37.82 16.16 -9.79
N GLY A 180 -38.22 16.70 -8.62
CA GLY A 180 -39.03 17.92 -8.54
C GLY A 180 -40.55 17.76 -8.64
N HIS A 181 -41.12 16.60 -8.28
CA HIS A 181 -42.58 16.52 -8.05
C HIS A 181 -42.91 17.03 -6.63
N SER A 182 -43.22 18.33 -6.54
CA SER A 182 -43.96 19.05 -5.49
C SER A 182 -43.90 18.50 -4.05
N GLY A 183 -42.87 18.92 -3.30
CA GLY A 183 -42.78 18.83 -1.84
C GLY A 183 -41.95 20.00 -1.30
N PRO A 184 -42.15 20.46 -0.05
CA PRO A 184 -41.80 21.80 0.39
C PRO A 184 -40.29 22.06 0.30
N GLU A 185 -39.97 23.32 0.02
CA GLU A 185 -38.62 23.86 -0.20
C GLU A 185 -37.56 23.23 0.71
N CYS A 186 -36.53 22.67 0.08
CA CYS A 186 -35.31 22.29 0.78
C CYS A 186 -34.69 23.58 1.36
N PRO A 187 -34.37 23.63 2.67
CA PRO A 187 -33.79 24.83 3.26
C PRO A 187 -32.43 25.14 2.59
N PRO A 188 -32.00 26.40 2.58
CA PRO A 188 -30.75 26.79 1.93
C PRO A 188 -29.59 25.97 2.49
N ARG A 189 -28.69 25.54 1.59
CA ARG A 189 -27.51 24.72 1.87
C ARG A 189 -26.91 25.07 3.25
N PRO A 190 -26.85 24.13 4.21
CA PRO A 190 -26.04 24.38 5.39
C PRO A 190 -24.59 24.50 4.93
N ARG A 191 -23.94 25.61 5.28
CA ARG A 191 -22.49 25.78 5.13
C ARG A 191 -21.81 24.55 5.74
N HIS A 192 -21.15 23.78 4.89
CA HIS A 192 -20.21 22.72 5.24
C HIS A 192 -20.65 21.81 6.40
N LEU A 193 -21.68 20.99 6.19
CA LEU A 193 -21.76 19.74 6.95
C LEU A 193 -20.79 18.74 6.30
N LEU A 194 -19.51 18.88 6.65
CA LEU A 194 -18.55 17.78 6.53
C LEU A 194 -19.13 16.64 7.36
N ILE A 195 -19.75 15.66 6.68
CA ILE A 195 -19.96 14.35 7.26
C ILE A 195 -18.56 13.82 7.56
N ARG A 196 -18.13 14.06 8.80
CA ARG A 196 -17.02 13.37 9.43
C ARG A 196 -17.51 11.92 9.43
N THR A 197 -17.08 11.15 8.43
CA THR A 197 -17.20 9.71 8.50
C THR A 197 -16.67 9.33 9.87
N ARG A 198 -17.47 8.58 10.62
CA ARG A 198 -17.04 7.94 11.86
C ARG A 198 -16.02 6.90 11.43
N ARG A 199 -14.82 7.37 11.06
CA ARG A 199 -13.61 6.58 10.96
C ARG A 199 -13.48 5.99 12.34
N ASP A 200 -13.55 4.66 12.42
CA ASP A 200 -13.39 3.96 13.68
C ASP A 200 -12.26 4.61 14.45
N ARG A 201 -12.58 5.09 15.64
CA ARG A 201 -11.64 5.75 16.54
C ARG A 201 -10.75 4.69 17.22
N CYS A 202 -10.40 3.63 16.50
CA CYS A 202 -9.17 2.93 16.77
C CYS A 202 -8.08 3.95 16.49
N MET A 203 -7.35 4.28 17.53
CA MET A 203 -6.11 5.03 17.42
C MET A 203 -5.22 4.25 16.46
N ASP A 204 -5.17 4.66 15.18
CA ASP A 204 -4.24 4.11 14.18
C ASP A 204 -2.84 4.29 14.78
N ILE A 205 -2.28 3.24 15.37
CA ILE A 205 -0.92 3.24 15.92
C ILE A 205 0.05 3.78 14.87
N GLY A 206 -0.18 3.48 13.59
CA GLY A 206 0.59 4.00 12.46
C GLY A 206 0.65 5.54 12.36
N ARG A 207 -0.37 6.29 12.83
CA ARG A 207 -0.30 7.77 12.87
C ARG A 207 0.56 8.30 14.02
N LEU A 208 0.65 7.54 15.10
CA LEU A 208 1.47 7.85 16.27
C LEU A 208 2.87 7.24 16.17
N GLN A 209 3.13 6.36 15.21
CA GLN A 209 4.39 5.64 15.03
C GLN A 209 5.63 6.57 15.09
N PRO A 210 5.67 7.73 14.41
CA PRO A 210 6.77 8.69 14.58
C PRO A 210 6.94 9.18 16.03
N LEU A 211 5.84 9.51 16.70
CA LEU A 211 5.85 9.98 18.10
C LEU A 211 6.25 8.87 19.07
N ILE A 212 5.86 7.63 18.79
CA ILE A 212 6.23 6.46 19.59
C ILE A 212 7.74 6.21 19.48
N ILE A 213 8.32 6.30 18.29
CA ILE A 213 9.77 6.14 18.09
C ILE A 213 10.54 7.25 18.82
N ILE A 214 10.07 8.51 18.73
CA ILE A 214 10.68 9.63 19.47
C ILE A 214 10.57 9.40 20.98
N ALA A 215 9.41 8.95 21.47
CA ALA A 215 9.23 8.63 22.88
C ALA A 215 10.15 7.48 23.32
N ALA A 216 10.32 6.44 22.50
CA ALA A 216 11.24 5.34 22.74
C ALA A 216 12.70 5.82 22.86
N ALA A 217 13.13 6.73 21.99
CA ALA A 217 14.46 7.34 22.06
C ALA A 217 14.68 8.13 23.36
N LEU A 218 13.70 8.98 23.75
CA LEU A 218 13.76 9.75 24.99
C LEU A 218 13.75 8.85 26.23
N ILE A 219 12.96 7.78 26.21
CA ILE A 219 12.95 6.76 27.27
C ILE A 219 14.30 6.06 27.34
N GLY A 220 14.90 5.70 26.20
CA GLY A 220 16.24 5.12 26.12
C GLY A 220 17.28 6.02 26.78
N LEU A 221 17.36 7.29 26.38
CA LEU A 221 18.27 8.28 26.98
C LEU A 221 18.07 8.40 28.51
N GLY A 222 16.80 8.46 28.95
CA GLY A 222 16.47 8.54 30.37
C GLY A 222 16.86 7.28 31.16
N LEU A 223 16.64 6.09 30.58
CA LEU A 223 17.02 4.82 31.20
C LEU A 223 18.54 4.64 31.21
N GLY A 224 19.25 5.01 30.14
CA GLY A 224 20.71 4.93 30.07
C GLY A 224 21.40 5.73 31.17
N ALA A 225 20.88 6.93 31.47
CA ALA A 225 21.44 7.77 32.52
C ALA A 225 21.11 7.32 33.97
N TRP A 226 20.08 6.48 34.18
CA TRP A 226 19.54 6.18 35.52
C TRP A 226 19.57 4.68 35.87
N THR A 227 19.86 3.80 34.92
CA THR A 227 19.81 2.34 35.08
C THR A 227 21.01 1.68 34.42
N PRO A 228 21.41 0.47 34.85
CA PRO A 228 22.50 -0.30 34.21
C PRO A 228 22.14 -0.79 32.79
N LEU A 229 21.02 -0.35 32.20
CA LEU A 229 20.80 -0.53 30.76
C LEU A 229 21.83 0.21 29.91
N GLY A 230 22.51 1.22 30.46
CA GLY A 230 23.66 1.86 29.79
C GLY A 230 24.79 0.86 29.50
N ASP A 231 24.99 -0.13 30.37
CA ASP A 231 26.00 -1.18 30.21
C ASP A 231 25.47 -2.40 29.41
N ALA A 232 24.32 -2.27 28.75
CA ALA A 232 23.76 -3.36 27.97
C ALA A 232 24.76 -3.79 26.88
N PRO A 233 25.05 -5.10 26.76
CA PRO A 233 26.04 -5.56 25.80
C PRO A 233 25.50 -5.38 24.37
N ALA A 234 26.40 -5.02 23.44
CA ALA A 234 26.07 -4.68 22.05
C ALA A 234 25.19 -5.71 21.32
N TRP A 235 25.35 -7.00 21.64
CA TRP A 235 24.55 -8.09 21.07
C TRP A 235 23.04 -7.98 21.40
N THR A 236 22.66 -7.21 22.44
CA THR A 236 21.26 -6.97 22.80
C THR A 236 20.53 -6.14 21.74
N VAL A 237 21.19 -5.07 21.27
CA VAL A 237 20.68 -4.22 20.19
C VAL A 237 20.58 -5.05 18.91
N GLU A 238 21.63 -5.80 18.60
CA GLU A 238 21.68 -6.70 17.44
C GLU A 238 20.55 -7.74 17.47
N ALA A 239 20.25 -8.34 18.62
CA ALA A 239 19.18 -9.33 18.76
C ALA A 239 17.79 -8.74 18.49
N PHE A 240 17.49 -7.55 19.01
CA PHE A 240 16.21 -6.89 18.72
C PHE A 240 16.11 -6.44 17.27
N LEU A 241 17.22 -6.03 16.66
CA LEU A 241 17.27 -5.67 15.25
C LEU A 241 17.13 -6.91 14.35
N MET A 242 17.76 -8.03 14.67
CA MET A 242 17.55 -9.30 13.97
C MET A 242 16.10 -9.79 14.10
N ALA A 243 15.47 -9.64 15.27
CA ALA A 243 14.05 -9.93 15.46
C ALA A 243 13.16 -9.02 14.60
N LEU A 244 13.47 -7.72 14.55
CA LEU A 244 12.81 -6.76 13.66
C LEU A 244 12.92 -7.20 12.19
N LEU A 245 14.13 -7.54 11.72
CA LEU A 245 14.37 -7.99 10.35
C LEU A 245 13.64 -9.30 10.04
N PHE A 246 13.63 -10.23 10.98
CA PHE A 246 12.88 -11.48 10.86
C PHE A 246 11.39 -11.22 10.67
N VAL A 247 10.77 -10.38 11.51
CA VAL A 247 9.34 -10.04 11.39
C VAL A 247 9.07 -9.26 10.11
N LEU A 248 9.97 -8.37 9.70
CA LEU A 248 9.89 -7.63 8.45
C LEU A 248 9.87 -8.59 7.25
N PHE A 249 10.83 -9.50 7.14
CA PHE A 249 10.85 -10.51 6.07
C PHE A 249 9.65 -11.46 6.16
N LEU A 250 9.17 -11.77 7.36
CA LEU A 250 8.00 -12.60 7.58
C LEU A 250 6.71 -11.92 7.08
N SER A 251 6.59 -10.61 7.28
CA SER A 251 5.42 -9.80 6.90
C SER A 251 5.41 -9.44 5.41
N VAL A 252 6.58 -9.37 4.77
CA VAL A 252 6.68 -9.04 3.33
C VAL A 252 6.09 -10.14 2.46
N ASP A 253 5.11 -9.75 1.65
CA ASP A 253 4.52 -10.60 0.61
C ASP A 253 5.31 -10.47 -0.70
N LEU A 254 6.17 -11.45 -0.97
CA LEU A 254 6.98 -11.51 -2.19
C LEU A 254 6.14 -11.78 -3.45
N SER A 255 4.88 -12.22 -3.33
CA SER A 255 4.01 -12.43 -4.49
C SER A 255 3.67 -11.10 -5.20
N ARG A 256 3.65 -10.00 -4.43
CA ARG A 256 3.44 -8.62 -4.93
C ARG A 256 4.63 -8.06 -5.71
N PHE A 257 5.76 -8.78 -5.76
CA PHE A 257 6.89 -8.39 -6.61
C PHE A 257 6.48 -8.28 -8.10
N ARG A 258 5.49 -9.06 -8.53
CA ARG A 258 4.95 -8.98 -9.90
C ARG A 258 4.11 -7.73 -10.13
N GLU A 259 3.41 -7.25 -9.10
CA GLU A 259 2.64 -5.99 -9.13
C GLU A 259 3.59 -4.78 -9.24
N ALA A 260 4.74 -4.82 -8.55
CA ALA A 260 5.81 -3.83 -8.67
C ALA A 260 6.29 -3.63 -10.12
N LEU A 261 6.23 -4.68 -10.94
CA LEU A 261 6.65 -4.64 -12.35
C LEU A 261 5.52 -4.20 -13.29
N GLY A 262 4.29 -4.08 -12.80
CA GLY A 262 3.12 -3.65 -13.57
C GLY A 262 3.20 -2.19 -14.02
N ASN A 263 3.63 -1.27 -13.13
CA ASN A 263 3.80 0.15 -13.46
C ASN A 263 5.27 0.50 -13.72
N ARG A 264 5.80 0.05 -14.86
CA ARG A 264 7.21 0.22 -15.23
C ARG A 264 7.72 1.66 -15.13
N ARG A 265 6.91 2.66 -15.49
CA ARG A 265 7.33 4.07 -15.45
C ARG A 265 7.58 4.53 -14.02
N PHE A 266 6.63 4.25 -13.12
CA PHE A 266 6.76 4.60 -11.71
C PHE A 266 7.94 3.85 -11.08
N THR A 267 8.01 2.54 -11.30
CA THR A 267 9.06 1.68 -10.76
C THR A 267 10.45 2.15 -11.19
N VAL A 268 10.68 2.37 -12.48
CA VAL A 268 11.98 2.87 -12.96
C VAL A 268 12.31 4.24 -12.37
N ALA A 269 11.34 5.14 -12.26
CA ALA A 269 11.57 6.46 -11.65
C ALA A 269 11.96 6.34 -10.18
N ALA A 270 11.21 5.57 -9.39
CA ALA A 270 11.47 5.36 -7.97
C ALA A 270 12.86 4.71 -7.74
N LEU A 271 13.19 3.67 -8.51
CA LEU A 271 14.49 3.01 -8.40
C LEU A 271 15.64 3.91 -8.84
N SER A 272 15.47 4.69 -9.90
CA SER A 272 16.51 5.62 -10.35
C SER A 272 16.78 6.69 -9.30
N LEU A 273 15.74 7.20 -8.66
CA LEU A 273 15.89 8.17 -7.58
C LEU A 273 16.57 7.56 -6.35
N ASN A 274 16.17 6.36 -5.93
CA ASN A 274 16.69 5.71 -4.71
C ASN A 274 18.06 5.03 -4.87
N PHE A 275 18.35 4.42 -6.02
CA PHE A 275 19.53 3.58 -6.21
C PHE A 275 20.52 4.11 -7.24
N VAL A 276 20.25 5.27 -7.86
CA VAL A 276 21.23 5.92 -8.74
C VAL A 276 21.51 7.34 -8.27
N LEU A 277 20.48 8.18 -8.21
CA LEU A 277 20.63 9.58 -7.82
C LEU A 277 21.04 9.72 -6.34
N THR A 278 20.34 9.01 -5.45
CA THR A 278 20.55 9.12 -4.01
C THR A 278 21.97 8.75 -3.57
N PRO A 279 22.59 7.64 -4.01
CA PRO A 279 23.98 7.32 -3.67
C PRO A 279 24.97 8.41 -4.11
N ILE A 280 24.77 8.99 -5.30
CA ILE A 280 25.63 10.08 -5.81
C ILE A 280 25.49 11.32 -4.90
N ILE A 281 24.25 11.70 -4.55
CA ILE A 281 24.02 12.83 -3.65
C ILE A 281 24.64 12.56 -2.28
N ALA A 282 24.43 11.35 -1.73
CA ALA A 282 24.94 10.97 -0.42
C ALA A 282 26.48 11.03 -0.37
N TRP A 283 27.15 10.52 -1.40
CA TRP A 283 28.60 10.62 -1.53
C TRP A 283 29.09 12.07 -1.64
N LEU A 284 28.44 12.90 -2.47
CA LEU A 284 28.80 14.32 -2.60
C LEU A 284 28.62 15.10 -1.29
N LEU A 285 27.54 14.86 -0.56
CA LEU A 285 27.30 15.47 0.75
C LEU A 285 28.33 14.98 1.78
N GLY A 286 28.63 13.68 1.78
CA GLY A 286 29.63 13.09 2.65
C GLY A 286 31.02 13.69 2.44
N LEU A 287 31.46 13.84 1.19
CA LEU A 287 32.74 14.49 0.88
C LEU A 287 32.74 15.99 1.18
N GLY A 288 31.63 16.68 0.90
CA GLY A 288 31.55 18.13 1.06
C GLY A 288 31.52 18.57 2.52
N PHE A 289 30.86 17.83 3.40
CA PHE A 289 30.69 18.19 4.81
C PHE A 289 31.62 17.40 5.75
N PHE A 290 31.94 16.14 5.43
CA PHE A 290 32.63 15.20 6.33
C PHE A 290 33.90 14.61 5.70
N GLY A 291 34.62 15.41 4.91
CA GLY A 291 35.84 14.95 4.22
C GLY A 291 36.93 14.45 5.17
N SER A 292 37.03 15.02 6.37
CA SER A 292 37.99 14.63 7.42
C SER A 292 37.48 13.57 8.38
N GLU A 293 36.20 13.20 8.31
CA GLU A 293 35.51 12.36 9.32
C GLU A 293 34.89 11.12 8.66
N PRO A 294 35.70 10.06 8.45
CA PRO A 294 35.28 8.91 7.66
C PRO A 294 34.08 8.16 8.26
N ASP A 295 34.02 8.03 9.59
CA ASP A 295 32.96 7.30 10.28
C ASP A 295 31.60 7.98 10.09
N ILE A 296 31.53 9.30 10.26
CA ILE A 296 30.27 10.05 10.08
C ILE A 296 29.86 10.03 8.61
N ARG A 297 30.81 10.08 7.68
CA ARG A 297 30.54 9.92 6.25
C ARG A 297 29.97 8.53 5.92
N ILE A 298 30.50 7.46 6.53
CA ILE A 298 29.96 6.09 6.36
C ILE A 298 28.53 6.02 6.92
N GLY A 299 28.30 6.51 8.14
CA GLY A 299 26.98 6.56 8.75
C GLY A 299 25.97 7.34 7.93
N LEU A 300 26.35 8.53 7.42
CA LEU A 300 25.53 9.32 6.51
C LEU A 300 25.24 8.57 5.21
N LEU A 301 26.24 7.92 4.59
CA LEU A 301 26.02 7.16 3.36
C LEU A 301 25.02 6.02 3.62
N MET A 302 25.22 5.22 4.67
CA MET A 302 24.32 4.12 5.04
C MET A 302 22.88 4.61 5.31
N LEU A 303 22.74 5.73 6.00
CA LEU A 303 21.45 6.39 6.25
C LEU A 303 20.75 6.74 4.93
N LEU A 304 21.47 7.37 4.01
CA LEU A 304 20.87 7.95 2.81
C LEU A 304 20.59 6.93 1.72
N VAL A 305 21.38 5.86 1.58
CA VAL A 305 21.21 4.86 0.51
C VAL A 305 20.23 3.74 0.82
N THR A 306 19.65 3.73 2.03
CA THR A 306 18.69 2.72 2.47
C THR A 306 17.27 3.29 2.43
N PRO A 307 16.48 3.12 1.35
CA PRO A 307 15.11 3.63 1.27
C PRO A 307 14.15 2.94 2.24
N CYS A 308 13.21 3.71 2.81
CA CYS A 308 12.20 3.19 3.72
C CYS A 308 11.29 2.15 3.04
N THR A 309 10.91 1.12 3.80
CA THR A 309 10.07 0.00 3.33
C THR A 309 8.74 -0.12 4.07
N ASP A 310 8.39 0.82 4.94
CA ASP A 310 7.18 0.70 5.76
C ASP A 310 6.53 2.08 6.06
N TRP A 311 6.97 2.74 7.14
CA TRP A 311 6.29 3.87 7.77
C TRP A 311 6.11 5.11 6.87
N TYR A 312 6.87 5.24 5.79
CA TYR A 312 6.71 6.35 4.82
C TYR A 312 5.32 6.37 4.14
N LEU A 313 4.62 5.22 4.11
CA LEU A 313 3.26 5.12 3.58
C LEU A 313 2.26 5.96 4.37
N VAL A 314 2.52 6.20 5.66
CA VAL A 314 1.72 7.10 6.51
C VAL A 314 1.82 8.54 5.98
N PHE A 315 3.04 9.00 5.69
CA PHE A 315 3.29 10.33 5.13
C PHE A 315 2.77 10.46 3.71
N THR A 316 2.89 9.41 2.90
CA THR A 316 2.26 9.32 1.57
C THR A 316 0.75 9.55 1.67
N ARG A 317 0.08 8.87 2.60
CA ARG A 317 -1.36 9.04 2.84
C ARG A 317 -1.71 10.45 3.32
N ILE A 318 -0.95 11.02 4.25
CA ILE A 318 -1.18 12.39 4.76
C ILE A 318 -0.98 13.42 3.64
N GLY A 319 0.02 13.23 2.78
CA GLY A 319 0.32 14.06 1.63
C GLY A 319 -0.70 13.98 0.50
N GLY A 320 -1.64 13.02 0.55
CA GLY A 320 -2.62 12.78 -0.52
C GLY A 320 -2.06 11.95 -1.68
N GLY A 321 -1.04 11.13 -1.43
CA GLY A 321 -0.45 10.24 -2.42
C GLY A 321 -1.14 8.89 -2.55
N ASN A 322 -0.88 8.22 -3.66
CA ASN A 322 -1.31 6.85 -3.96
C ASN A 322 -0.52 5.82 -3.13
N VAL A 323 -1.11 5.38 -2.01
CA VAL A 323 -0.45 4.46 -1.07
C VAL A 323 -0.25 3.06 -1.68
N GLU A 324 -1.16 2.60 -2.54
CA GLU A 324 -1.08 1.29 -3.20
C GLU A 324 0.12 1.22 -4.15
N LEU A 325 0.33 2.29 -4.93
CA LEU A 325 1.50 2.40 -5.79
C LEU A 325 2.79 2.45 -4.96
N GLY A 326 2.77 3.13 -3.81
CA GLY A 326 3.84 3.08 -2.82
C GLY A 326 4.10 1.64 -2.35
N MET A 327 3.06 0.93 -1.88
CA MET A 327 3.14 -0.47 -1.43
C MET A 327 3.75 -1.41 -2.48
N SER A 328 3.49 -1.16 -3.77
CA SER A 328 4.02 -2.00 -4.85
C SER A 328 5.56 -1.99 -4.94
N ILE A 329 6.25 -0.91 -4.56
CA ILE A 329 7.72 -0.82 -4.71
C ILE A 329 8.49 -1.38 -3.49
N LEU A 330 7.82 -1.60 -2.36
CA LEU A 330 8.45 -2.01 -1.09
C LEU A 330 9.33 -3.26 -1.22
N PRO A 331 8.87 -4.36 -1.85
CA PRO A 331 9.68 -5.57 -1.96
C PRO A 331 10.97 -5.33 -2.76
N LEU A 332 10.89 -4.49 -3.79
CA LEU A 332 12.04 -4.19 -4.65
C LEU A 332 13.04 -3.26 -3.94
N ASN A 333 12.56 -2.25 -3.20
CA ASN A 333 13.41 -1.42 -2.36
C ASN A 333 14.14 -2.26 -1.32
N LEU A 334 13.45 -3.18 -0.65
CA LEU A 334 14.04 -4.05 0.37
C LEU A 334 15.13 -4.94 -0.20
N VAL A 335 14.88 -5.61 -1.32
CA VAL A 335 15.89 -6.49 -1.95
C VAL A 335 17.08 -5.68 -2.44
N LEU A 336 16.84 -4.60 -3.18
CA LEU A 336 17.92 -3.81 -3.78
C LEU A 336 18.77 -3.09 -2.73
N GLN A 337 18.20 -2.58 -1.64
CA GLN A 337 19.00 -1.93 -0.61
C GLN A 337 19.93 -2.91 0.10
N CYS A 338 19.46 -4.14 0.37
CA CYS A 338 20.29 -5.18 0.99
C CYS A 338 21.44 -5.61 0.05
N LEU A 339 21.18 -5.69 -1.26
CA LEU A 339 22.19 -6.10 -2.25
C LEU A 339 23.18 -4.98 -2.59
N LEU A 340 22.72 -3.73 -2.68
CA LEU A 340 23.53 -2.61 -3.15
C LEU A 340 24.26 -1.88 -2.03
N LEU A 341 23.81 -1.98 -0.78
CA LEU A 341 24.47 -1.33 0.35
C LEU A 341 25.97 -1.70 0.47
N PRO A 342 26.37 -2.99 0.43
CA PRO A 342 27.79 -3.33 0.47
C PRO A 342 28.55 -2.79 -0.74
N VAL A 343 27.92 -2.79 -1.92
CA VAL A 343 28.50 -2.23 -3.15
C VAL A 343 28.77 -0.73 -3.00
N TYR A 344 27.83 0.03 -2.42
CA TYR A 344 28.01 1.45 -2.17
C TYR A 344 29.12 1.73 -1.16
N LEU A 345 29.20 0.96 -0.07
CA LEU A 345 30.29 1.08 0.89
C LEU A 345 31.66 0.82 0.23
N THR A 346 31.73 -0.18 -0.65
CA THR A 346 32.96 -0.48 -1.41
C THR A 346 33.38 0.69 -2.28
N ILE A 347 32.46 1.21 -3.09
CA ILE A 347 32.76 2.21 -4.12
C ILE A 347 33.05 3.58 -3.48
N PHE A 348 32.28 3.96 -2.47
CA PHE A 348 32.30 5.32 -1.92
C PHE A 348 33.10 5.47 -0.64
N CYS A 349 33.37 4.37 0.08
CA CYS A 349 34.08 4.37 1.36
C CYS A 349 35.32 3.47 1.38
N GLY A 350 35.63 2.73 0.30
CA GLY A 350 36.69 1.71 0.29
C GLY A 350 38.10 2.18 0.65
N GLU A 351 38.45 3.47 0.43
CA GLU A 351 39.74 4.03 0.86
C GLU A 351 39.78 4.43 2.34
N ALA A 352 38.61 4.60 2.96
CA ALA A 352 38.45 5.11 4.32
C ALA A 352 38.18 4.02 5.35
N VAL A 353 37.81 2.82 4.90
CA VAL A 353 37.53 1.67 5.75
C VAL A 353 38.83 0.86 5.85
N SER A 354 39.55 0.99 6.95
CA SER A 354 40.72 0.15 7.28
C SER A 354 40.35 -1.27 7.69
N VAL A 355 39.08 -1.66 7.54
CA VAL A 355 38.53 -2.97 7.93
C VAL A 355 38.68 -3.95 6.77
N ASP A 356 38.91 -5.23 7.10
CA ASP A 356 38.88 -6.31 6.10
C ASP A 356 37.50 -6.35 5.43
N PHE A 357 37.48 -5.95 4.16
CA PHE A 357 36.28 -5.87 3.35
C PHE A 357 35.52 -7.20 3.27
N VAL A 358 36.24 -8.33 3.35
CA VAL A 358 35.64 -9.67 3.36
C VAL A 358 34.90 -9.93 4.66
N SER A 359 35.46 -9.52 5.81
CA SER A 359 34.79 -9.61 7.11
C SER A 359 33.54 -8.75 7.13
N LEU A 360 33.63 -7.50 6.68
CA LEU A 360 32.49 -6.58 6.61
C LEU A 360 31.35 -7.18 5.77
N LEU A 361 31.65 -7.72 4.58
CA LEU A 361 30.64 -8.40 3.75
C LEU A 361 30.01 -9.61 4.45
N THR A 362 30.82 -10.36 5.21
CA THR A 362 30.38 -11.54 5.94
C THR A 362 29.41 -11.16 7.06
N ASP A 363 29.76 -10.16 7.87
CA ASP A 363 28.94 -9.71 8.99
C ASP A 363 27.60 -9.12 8.52
N MET A 364 27.65 -8.28 7.48
CA MET A 364 26.43 -7.76 6.84
C MET A 364 25.56 -8.88 6.26
N ALA A 365 26.18 -9.87 5.62
CA ALA A 365 25.46 -11.01 5.05
C ALA A 365 24.82 -11.86 6.13
N ILE A 366 25.47 -12.09 7.28
CA ILE A 366 24.90 -12.84 8.40
C ILE A 366 23.65 -12.14 8.93
N VAL A 367 23.74 -10.84 9.25
CA VAL A 367 22.63 -10.06 9.79
C VAL A 367 21.42 -10.00 8.85
N LEU A 368 21.65 -10.05 7.54
CA LEU A 368 20.57 -10.05 6.55
C LEU A 368 20.03 -11.45 6.24
N LEU A 369 20.92 -12.40 5.96
CA LEU A 369 20.54 -13.72 5.46
C LEU A 369 19.96 -14.59 6.57
N VAL A 370 20.47 -14.54 7.80
CA VAL A 370 19.94 -15.36 8.91
C VAL A 370 18.45 -15.09 9.17
N PRO A 371 18.00 -13.85 9.46
CA PRO A 371 16.58 -13.57 9.66
C PRO A 371 15.75 -13.82 8.39
N PHE A 372 16.33 -13.59 7.21
CA PHE A 372 15.66 -13.89 5.94
C PHE A 372 15.38 -15.40 5.79
N PHE A 373 16.40 -16.25 5.91
CA PHE A 373 16.25 -17.70 5.82
C PHE A 373 15.31 -18.24 6.91
N LEU A 374 15.42 -17.73 8.14
CA LEU A 374 14.53 -18.11 9.23
C LEU A 374 13.07 -17.74 8.91
N SER A 375 12.83 -16.59 8.28
CA SER A 375 11.50 -16.20 7.83
C SER A 375 10.95 -17.14 6.75
N LEU A 376 11.79 -17.58 5.81
CA LEU A 376 11.40 -18.53 4.75
C LEU A 376 11.06 -19.90 5.31
N VAL A 377 11.89 -20.43 6.22
CA VAL A 377 11.64 -21.70 6.91
C VAL A 377 10.34 -21.62 7.70
N THR A 378 10.10 -20.50 8.40
CA THR A 378 8.86 -20.26 9.15
C THR A 378 7.64 -20.21 8.22
N LYS A 379 7.69 -19.47 7.10
CA LYS A 379 6.63 -19.42 6.10
C LYS A 379 6.33 -20.80 5.51
N TYR A 380 7.38 -21.57 5.21
CA TYR A 380 7.23 -22.93 4.67
C TYR A 380 6.58 -23.87 5.69
N ALA A 381 7.09 -23.89 6.93
CA ALA A 381 6.56 -24.73 8.00
C ALA A 381 5.11 -24.41 8.35
N MET A 382 4.71 -23.13 8.28
CA MET A 382 3.37 -22.67 8.64
C MET A 382 2.42 -22.53 7.44
N ARG A 383 2.81 -22.94 6.22
CA ARG A 383 2.02 -22.77 4.99
C ARG A 383 0.61 -23.38 5.06
N ASN A 384 0.44 -24.47 5.81
CA ASN A 384 -0.85 -25.16 5.95
C ASN A 384 -1.69 -24.64 7.13
N ARG A 385 -1.28 -23.53 7.77
CA ARG A 385 -2.00 -22.91 8.90
C ARG A 385 -2.49 -21.51 8.52
N PRO A 386 -3.72 -21.38 7.96
CA PRO A 386 -4.26 -20.08 7.55
C PRO A 386 -4.30 -19.06 8.72
N SER A 387 -4.57 -19.53 9.94
CA SER A 387 -4.54 -18.71 11.16
C SER A 387 -3.18 -18.00 11.40
N PHE A 388 -2.05 -18.62 11.02
CA PHE A 388 -0.74 -17.99 11.14
C PHE A 388 -0.55 -16.86 10.12
N SER A 389 -0.92 -17.10 8.86
CA SER A 389 -0.86 -16.09 7.80
C SER A 389 -1.73 -14.88 8.13
N ASP A 390 -2.94 -15.12 8.64
CA ASP A 390 -3.86 -14.06 9.04
C ASP A 390 -3.38 -13.29 10.28
N SER A 391 -2.66 -13.96 11.18
CA SER A 391 -2.07 -13.33 12.38
C SER A 391 -0.89 -12.43 12.00
N ILE A 392 0.05 -12.93 11.18
CA ILE A 392 1.17 -12.13 10.69
C ILE A 392 0.67 -10.93 9.87
N SER A 393 -0.34 -11.12 9.02
CA SER A 393 -0.89 -10.03 8.21
C SER A 393 -1.59 -8.96 9.06
N ARG A 394 -2.19 -9.33 10.20
CA ARG A 394 -2.87 -8.39 11.11
C ARG A 394 -1.94 -7.72 12.11
N ASN A 395 -0.91 -8.42 12.58
CA ASN A 395 -0.08 -8.00 13.70
C ASN A 395 1.37 -7.68 13.30
N GLY A 396 1.78 -7.98 12.06
CA GLY A 396 3.14 -7.81 11.57
C GLY A 396 3.69 -6.39 11.79
N ASP A 397 2.94 -5.37 11.34
CA ASP A 397 3.35 -3.96 11.48
C ASP A 397 3.51 -3.55 12.96
N ASN A 398 2.60 -3.99 13.83
CA ASN A 398 2.67 -3.71 15.26
C ASN A 398 3.87 -4.41 15.92
N LEU A 399 4.19 -5.63 15.49
CA LEU A 399 5.30 -6.40 16.02
C LEU A 399 6.65 -5.85 15.52
N GLN A 400 6.72 -5.41 14.26
CA GLN A 400 7.87 -4.67 13.73
C GLN A 400 8.09 -3.39 14.54
N LEU A 401 7.04 -2.58 14.76
CA LEU A 401 7.15 -1.37 15.57
C LEU A 401 7.61 -1.66 17.00
N LEU A 402 7.15 -2.75 17.62
CA LEU A 402 7.58 -3.16 18.95
C LEU A 402 9.08 -3.45 19.00
N PHE A 403 9.59 -4.32 18.11
CA PHE A 403 11.02 -4.66 18.08
C PHE A 403 11.89 -3.45 17.71
N LEU A 404 11.39 -2.58 16.82
CA LEU A 404 12.04 -1.31 16.53
C LEU A 404 12.14 -0.43 17.78
N CYS A 405 11.05 -0.25 18.53
CA CYS A 405 11.07 0.57 19.74
C CYS A 405 11.99 -0.03 20.80
N LEU A 406 12.01 -1.36 20.98
CA LEU A 406 12.93 -2.03 21.89
C LEU A 406 14.39 -1.80 21.48
N ALA A 407 14.72 -1.98 20.20
CA ALA A 407 16.05 -1.71 19.68
C ALA A 407 16.47 -0.25 19.89
N VAL A 408 15.58 0.70 19.60
CA VAL A 408 15.81 2.15 19.80
C VAL A 408 16.02 2.46 21.29
N VAL A 409 15.21 1.92 22.20
CA VAL A 409 15.38 2.13 23.65
C VAL A 409 16.74 1.64 24.11
N VAL A 410 17.10 0.39 23.78
CA VAL A 410 18.37 -0.18 24.22
C VAL A 410 19.54 0.57 23.63
N MET A 411 19.47 0.94 22.35
CA MET A 411 20.54 1.68 21.71
C MET A 411 20.75 3.07 22.32
N PHE A 412 19.69 3.87 22.51
CA PHE A 412 19.82 5.18 23.15
C PHE A 412 20.17 5.08 24.64
N ALA A 413 19.86 3.95 25.28
CA ALA A 413 20.32 3.69 26.64
C ALA A 413 21.83 3.43 26.66
N SER A 414 22.36 2.60 25.74
CA SER A 414 23.79 2.27 25.67
C SER A 414 24.66 3.39 25.09
N GLU A 415 24.14 4.15 24.12
CA GLU A 415 24.87 5.24 23.43
C GLU A 415 24.47 6.63 23.94
N GLY A 416 23.69 6.72 25.02
CA GLY A 416 23.14 7.98 25.50
C GLY A 416 24.22 9.01 25.87
N GLU A 417 25.28 8.57 26.54
CA GLU A 417 26.44 9.42 26.86
C GLU A 417 27.12 9.93 25.58
N SER A 418 27.36 9.06 24.60
CA SER A 418 27.92 9.44 23.29
C SER A 418 27.10 10.53 22.58
N VAL A 419 25.76 10.47 22.67
CA VAL A 419 24.85 11.49 22.10
C VAL A 419 25.00 12.83 22.82
N PHE A 420 25.07 12.82 24.15
CA PHE A 420 25.19 14.03 24.96
C PHE A 420 26.58 14.67 24.88
N ASP A 421 27.62 13.87 24.68
CA ASP A 421 29.00 14.32 24.52
C ASP A 421 29.31 14.87 23.12
N ASN A 422 28.47 14.53 22.12
CA ASN A 422 28.62 14.98 20.74
C ASN A 422 27.43 15.82 20.23
N PRO A 423 27.03 16.91 20.91
CA PRO A 423 25.90 17.73 20.47
C PRO A 423 26.18 18.46 19.14
N GLY A 424 27.47 18.66 18.82
CA GLY A 424 27.93 19.21 17.54
C GLY A 424 27.52 18.34 16.35
N LEU A 425 27.56 17.02 16.50
CA LEU A 425 27.26 16.08 15.42
C LEU A 425 25.82 16.21 14.92
N LEU A 426 24.86 16.45 15.83
CA LEU A 426 23.46 16.70 15.46
C LEU A 426 23.35 17.93 14.54
N LEU A 427 24.05 19.01 14.88
CA LEU A 427 24.05 20.26 14.11
C LEU A 427 24.77 20.09 12.78
N GLU A 428 25.88 19.35 12.76
CA GLU A 428 26.64 19.06 11.55
C GLU A 428 25.86 18.19 10.56
N LEU A 429 25.11 17.19 11.03
CA LEU A 429 24.25 16.36 10.18
C LEU A 429 22.95 17.08 9.75
N PHE A 430 22.50 18.08 10.50
CA PHE A 430 21.26 18.80 10.22
C PHE A 430 21.24 19.43 8.82
N VAL A 431 22.29 20.18 8.48
CA VAL A 431 22.41 20.89 7.21
C VAL A 431 22.45 19.95 5.99
N PRO A 432 23.34 18.94 5.91
CA PRO A 432 23.39 18.03 4.76
C PRO A 432 22.11 17.22 4.61
N LEU A 433 21.47 16.81 5.71
CA LEU A 433 20.18 16.11 5.65
C LEU A 433 19.05 17.00 5.14
N LEU A 434 18.98 18.27 5.55
CA LEU A 434 18.02 19.21 4.99
C LEU A 434 18.23 19.46 3.49
N ILE A 435 19.49 19.59 3.06
CA ILE A 435 19.84 19.71 1.64
C ILE A 435 19.37 18.47 0.90
N PHE A 436 19.67 17.28 1.42
CA PHE A 436 19.29 16.01 0.82
C PHE A 436 17.78 15.87 0.64
N PHE A 437 17.01 16.02 1.73
CA PHE A 437 15.56 15.87 1.69
C PHE A 437 14.90 16.96 0.84
N GLY A 438 15.36 18.20 0.94
CA GLY A 438 14.87 19.31 0.13
C GLY A 438 15.14 19.08 -1.36
N LEU A 439 16.34 18.64 -1.72
CA LEU A 439 16.71 18.30 -3.10
C LEU A 439 15.83 17.18 -3.64
N LEU A 440 15.68 16.08 -2.91
CA LEU A 440 14.85 14.95 -3.35
C LEU A 440 13.38 15.31 -3.44
N PHE A 441 12.84 16.12 -2.53
CA PHE A 441 11.47 16.64 -2.63
C PHE A 441 11.25 17.38 -3.94
N ILE A 442 12.20 18.25 -4.31
CA ILE A 442 12.13 19.04 -5.54
C ILE A 442 12.33 18.16 -6.77
N VAL A 443 13.34 17.30 -6.79
CA VAL A 443 13.70 16.46 -7.95
C VAL A 443 12.62 15.43 -8.22
N SER A 444 12.16 14.68 -7.22
CA SER A 444 11.07 13.70 -7.38
C SER A 444 9.78 14.36 -7.88
N GLY A 445 9.43 15.54 -7.35
CA GLY A 445 8.30 16.32 -7.81
C GLY A 445 8.43 16.79 -9.27
N ARG A 446 9.64 17.13 -9.73
CA ARG A 446 9.91 17.48 -11.14
C ARG A 446 9.90 16.25 -12.04
N VAL A 447 10.47 15.13 -11.60
CA VAL A 447 10.45 13.86 -12.34
C VAL A 447 9.02 13.37 -12.53
N GLY A 448 8.19 13.40 -11.48
CA GLY A 448 6.77 13.05 -11.59
C GLY A 448 6.02 13.92 -12.59
N LYS A 449 6.26 15.24 -12.59
CA LYS A 449 5.70 16.15 -13.59
C LYS A 449 6.21 15.87 -15.01
N ALA A 450 7.51 15.64 -15.19
CA ALA A 450 8.12 15.37 -16.49
C ALA A 450 7.60 14.05 -17.09
N LEU A 451 7.39 13.03 -16.26
CA LEU A 451 6.80 11.75 -16.63
C LEU A 451 5.26 11.78 -16.71
N ARG A 452 4.65 12.94 -16.45
CA ARG A 452 3.20 13.19 -16.47
C ARG A 452 2.41 12.27 -15.55
N PHE A 453 2.96 11.99 -14.36
CA PHE A 453 2.23 11.25 -13.34
C PHE A 453 1.06 12.07 -12.80
N PRO A 454 -0.06 11.40 -12.43
CA PRO A 454 -1.09 12.02 -11.59
C PRO A 454 -0.47 12.69 -10.35
N PRO A 455 -1.11 13.73 -9.79
CA PRO A 455 -0.60 14.40 -8.59
C PRO A 455 -0.37 13.42 -7.43
N GLU A 456 -1.26 12.46 -7.24
CA GLU A 456 -1.19 11.45 -6.18
C GLU A 456 0.03 10.54 -6.35
N ASP A 457 0.29 10.07 -7.57
CA ASP A 457 1.46 9.24 -7.90
C ASP A 457 2.76 10.03 -7.77
N THR A 458 2.76 11.33 -8.09
CA THR A 458 3.92 12.21 -7.88
C THR A 458 4.23 12.36 -6.39
N VAL A 459 3.20 12.47 -5.55
CA VAL A 459 3.36 12.50 -4.10
C VAL A 459 3.92 11.16 -3.60
N SER A 460 3.42 10.03 -4.09
CA SER A 460 3.98 8.70 -3.76
C SER A 460 5.45 8.56 -4.16
N LEU A 461 5.81 9.03 -5.36
CA LEU A 461 7.20 9.07 -5.82
C LEU A 461 8.07 9.92 -4.89
N THR A 462 7.53 11.04 -4.42
CA THR A 462 8.24 11.95 -3.51
C THR A 462 8.56 11.26 -2.18
N PHE A 463 7.57 10.66 -1.54
CA PHE A 463 7.76 10.02 -0.24
C PHE A 463 8.59 8.74 -0.31
N THR A 464 8.41 7.90 -1.34
CA THR A 464 9.24 6.70 -1.52
C THR A 464 10.70 7.05 -1.82
N SER A 465 10.96 8.22 -2.42
CA SER A 465 12.31 8.70 -2.68
C SER A 465 12.95 9.39 -1.49
N MET A 466 12.20 10.06 -0.62
CA MET A 466 12.77 10.80 0.51
C MET A 466 13.06 9.91 1.71
N ALA A 467 12.13 9.01 2.06
CA ALA A 467 12.17 8.29 3.33
C ALA A 467 13.27 7.22 3.37
N ARG A 468 13.86 7.01 4.53
CA ARG A 468 15.00 6.12 4.80
C ARG A 468 14.70 5.04 5.81
N ASN A 469 15.47 3.96 5.72
CA ASN A 469 15.39 2.79 6.59
C ASN A 469 16.59 2.78 7.54
N SER A 470 16.66 3.80 8.38
CA SER A 470 17.68 3.92 9.42
C SER A 470 17.74 2.70 10.34
N PRO A 471 16.63 2.02 10.72
CA PRO A 471 16.71 0.81 11.54
C PRO A 471 17.44 -0.36 10.88
N LEU A 472 17.18 -0.60 9.59
CA LEU A 472 17.92 -1.62 8.84
C LEU A 472 19.41 -1.25 8.75
N ALA A 473 19.70 0.01 8.38
CA ALA A 473 21.08 0.47 8.27
C ALA A 473 21.81 0.38 9.61
N LEU A 474 21.14 0.68 10.71
CA LEU A 474 21.65 0.56 12.07
C LEU A 474 21.96 -0.90 12.45
N ALA A 475 21.06 -1.83 12.13
CA ALA A 475 21.28 -3.26 12.37
C ALA A 475 22.58 -3.74 11.74
N ILE A 476 22.80 -3.28 10.51
CA ILE A 476 23.99 -3.61 9.73
C ILE A 476 25.22 -2.88 10.30
N ALA A 477 25.08 -1.63 10.72
CA ALA A 477 26.19 -0.84 11.26
C ALA A 477 26.72 -1.39 12.58
N VAL A 478 25.85 -1.73 13.53
CA VAL A 478 26.23 -2.29 14.84
C VAL A 478 26.97 -3.62 14.68
N ALA A 479 26.59 -4.43 13.70
CA ALA A 479 27.24 -5.71 13.45
C ALA A 479 28.54 -5.60 12.64
N ALA A 480 28.58 -4.74 11.63
CA ALA A 480 29.74 -4.61 10.73
C ALA A 480 30.80 -3.62 11.23
N PHE A 481 30.43 -2.70 12.13
CA PHE A 481 31.31 -1.67 12.68
C PHE A 481 31.15 -1.52 14.21
N PRO A 482 31.36 -2.59 14.99
CA PRO A 482 31.13 -2.56 16.44
C PRO A 482 32.03 -1.54 17.17
N ASP A 483 33.21 -1.26 16.63
CA ASP A 483 34.19 -0.34 17.24
C ASP A 483 34.08 1.11 16.73
N GLN A 484 33.08 1.44 15.90
CA GLN A 484 32.90 2.78 15.31
C GLN A 484 31.53 3.38 15.70
N PRO A 485 31.36 3.82 16.95
CA PRO A 485 30.05 4.27 17.48
C PRO A 485 29.50 5.49 16.74
N LEU A 486 30.36 6.31 16.12
CA LEU A 486 29.94 7.48 15.33
C LEU A 486 29.10 7.10 14.09
N ILE A 487 29.32 5.92 13.49
CA ILE A 487 28.49 5.41 12.38
C ILE A 487 27.06 5.18 12.87
N SER A 488 26.93 4.46 13.98
CA SER A 488 25.66 4.12 14.60
C SER A 488 24.92 5.38 15.10
N LEU A 489 25.65 6.32 15.68
CA LEU A 489 25.13 7.59 16.16
C LEU A 489 24.53 8.44 15.02
N ALA A 490 25.20 8.51 13.87
CA ALA A 490 24.67 9.22 12.70
C ALA A 490 23.34 8.61 12.20
N LEU A 491 23.21 7.28 12.24
CA LEU A 491 22.00 6.55 11.84
C LEU A 491 20.83 6.80 12.80
N VAL A 492 21.12 7.00 14.07
CA VAL A 492 20.14 7.35 15.11
C VAL A 492 19.65 8.79 15.00
N ILE A 493 20.55 9.70 14.68
CA ILE A 493 20.23 11.12 14.50
C ILE A 493 19.32 11.31 13.27
N GLY A 494 19.50 10.51 12.22
CA GLY A 494 18.74 10.59 10.97
C GLY A 494 17.22 10.73 11.15
N PRO A 495 16.54 9.77 11.82
CA PRO A 495 15.10 9.84 12.10
C PRO A 495 14.63 11.10 12.83
N LEU A 496 15.45 11.68 13.72
CA LEU A 496 15.09 12.91 14.46
C LEU A 496 14.90 14.10 13.51
N ILE A 497 15.64 14.13 12.40
CA ILE A 497 15.57 15.18 11.38
C ILE A 497 14.58 14.80 10.28
N GLU A 498 14.60 13.54 9.86
CA GLU A 498 13.77 13.00 8.79
C GLU A 498 12.26 13.13 9.09
N LEU A 499 11.82 12.73 10.28
CA LEU A 499 10.39 12.69 10.62
C LEU A 499 9.72 14.09 10.58
N PRO A 500 10.31 15.15 11.16
CA PRO A 500 9.80 16.52 10.98
C PRO A 500 9.77 16.96 9.51
N VAL A 501 10.81 16.65 8.74
CA VAL A 501 10.91 17.07 7.33
C VAL A 501 9.85 16.39 6.47
N LEU A 502 9.63 15.08 6.65
CA LEU A 502 8.56 14.36 5.96
C LEU A 502 7.17 14.83 6.38
N SER A 503 6.99 15.20 7.65
CA SER A 503 5.75 15.83 8.13
C SER A 503 5.48 17.15 7.41
N ALA A 504 6.49 18.01 7.31
CA ALA A 504 6.41 19.29 6.60
C ALA A 504 6.15 19.09 5.09
N ALA A 505 6.83 18.14 4.47
CA ALA A 505 6.62 17.77 3.07
C ALA A 505 5.20 17.23 2.82
N ALA A 506 4.65 16.44 3.74
CA ALA A 506 3.29 15.89 3.65
C ALA A 506 2.25 16.99 3.76
N TRP A 507 2.46 17.92 4.69
CA TRP A 507 1.63 19.10 4.78
C TRP A 507 1.68 19.95 3.51
N ALA A 508 2.87 20.20 2.95
CA ALA A 508 3.05 20.99 1.73
C ALA A 508 2.37 20.34 0.51
N THR A 509 2.58 19.04 0.29
CA THR A 509 1.97 18.28 -0.81
C THR A 509 0.45 18.20 -0.68
N SER A 510 -0.07 18.02 0.53
CA SER A 510 -1.52 18.00 0.77
C SER A 510 -2.21 19.32 0.41
N ARG A 511 -1.53 20.47 0.61
CA ARG A 511 -2.02 21.78 0.20
C ARG A 511 -2.03 21.94 -1.32
N LEU A 512 -0.98 21.47 -1.99
CA LEU A 512 -0.84 21.53 -3.45
C LEU A 512 -1.90 20.68 -4.17
N ILE A 513 -2.29 19.55 -3.60
CA ILE A 513 -3.39 18.73 -4.15
C ILE A 513 -4.74 19.41 -3.93
N ARG A 514 -5.00 19.93 -2.72
CA ARG A 514 -6.27 20.62 -2.43
C ARG A 514 -6.49 21.85 -3.29
N SER A 515 -5.45 22.62 -3.62
CA SER A 515 -5.57 23.80 -4.48
C SER A 515 -5.84 23.46 -5.95
N ARG A 516 -5.49 22.26 -6.41
CA ARG A 516 -5.76 21.78 -7.78
C ARG A 516 -7.14 21.12 -7.94
N GLY A 517 -7.76 20.72 -6.84
CA GLY A 517 -9.09 20.07 -6.81
C GLY A 517 -10.29 21.02 -6.83
N CYS A 518 -10.09 22.34 -6.80
CA CYS A 518 -11.14 23.34 -7.02
C CYS A 518 -10.94 24.02 -8.38
N PRO A 519 -11.73 23.71 -9.40
CA PRO A 519 -12.06 24.69 -10.42
C PRO A 519 -12.94 25.76 -9.74
N SER A 520 -12.55 27.02 -9.88
CA SER A 520 -13.38 28.20 -9.64
C SER A 520 -14.67 28.15 -10.44
#